data_AF-A0A9R1B690-F1
#
_entry.id   AF-A0A9R1B690-F1
#
_cell.length_a   1.000
_cell.length_b   1.000
_cell.length_c   1.000
_cell.angle_alpha   90.00
_cell.angle_beta   90.00
_cell.angle_gamma   90.00
#
_symmetry.space_group_name_H-M   'P 1'
#
loop_
_entity.id
_entity.type
_entity.pdbx_description
1 polymer ?
#
loop_
_entity_poly.entity_id
_entity_poly.type
_entity_poly.pdbx_seq_one_letter_code
_entity_poly.pdbx_strand_id
1 'polypeptide(L)'
;MSHRRRPHAPGPPPPPEDGGGDYSPQSPGKAPRIRPWPERRVLALALAFRAVNALLVRTYFNPDEHWQCLEVAHHIAFGYGHLTWEWKRGLRGYLHPLIFAALYKFLGFLHLDTPWFM
;
A
#
# COMPACT_ATOMS: atom_id res chain seq x y z
N MET A 1 32.90 41.40 14.97
CA MET A 1 31.90 42.49 14.92
C MET A 1 30.51 41.91 14.67
N SER A 2 29.64 41.96 15.68
CA SER A 2 28.19 42.21 15.61
C SER A 2 27.53 41.69 16.90
N HIS A 3 27.65 42.47 17.97
CA HIS A 3 26.81 42.30 19.15
C HIS A 3 25.36 42.59 18.75
N ARG A 4 24.58 41.54 18.47
CA ARG A 4 23.13 41.66 18.26
C ARG A 4 22.48 41.87 19.63
N ARG A 5 22.24 43.13 20.01
CA ARG A 5 21.39 43.46 21.17
C ARG A 5 19.96 42.98 20.87
N ARG A 6 19.38 42.15 21.75
CA ARG A 6 17.96 41.81 21.70
C ARG A 6 17.14 43.04 22.12
N PRO A 7 16.08 43.43 21.40
CA PRO A 7 15.14 44.44 21.88
C PRO A 7 14.44 43.95 23.16
N HIS A 8 14.22 44.88 24.08
CA HIS A 8 13.49 44.67 25.33
C HIS A 8 12.08 44.17 25.01
N ALA A 9 11.71 42.97 25.49
CA ALA A 9 10.33 42.52 25.41
C ALA A 9 9.45 43.41 26.32
N PRO A 10 8.22 43.79 25.91
CA PRO A 10 7.26 44.41 26.82
C PRO A 10 6.94 43.41 27.93
N GLY A 11 6.88 43.88 29.18
CA GLY A 11 6.49 43.06 30.31
C GLY A 11 5.08 42.48 30.15
N PRO A 12 4.74 41.39 30.87
CA PRO A 12 3.43 40.78 30.77
C PRO A 12 2.32 41.78 31.19
N PRO A 13 1.13 41.73 30.57
CA PRO A 13 0.01 42.58 30.95
C PRO A 13 -0.44 42.26 32.39
N PRO A 14 -1.00 43.25 33.12
CA PRO A 14 -1.54 43.01 34.46
C PRO A 14 -2.68 41.97 34.42
N PRO A 15 -2.85 41.19 35.49
CA PRO A 15 -3.90 40.17 35.55
C PRO A 15 -5.29 40.82 35.44
N PRO A 16 -6.28 40.14 34.81
CA PRO A 16 -7.63 40.64 34.72
C PRO A 16 -8.24 40.78 36.12
N GLU A 17 -8.90 41.89 36.40
CA GLU A 17 -9.64 42.09 37.64
C GLU A 17 -10.77 41.07 37.77
N ASP A 18 -10.90 40.46 38.96
CA ASP A 18 -11.86 39.43 39.31
C ASP A 18 -13.31 39.92 39.17
N GLY A 19 -13.85 39.80 37.97
CA GLY A 19 -15.29 39.75 37.74
C GLY A 19 -15.77 38.33 38.00
N GLY A 20 -16.42 38.10 39.14
CA GLY A 20 -17.04 36.83 39.51
C GLY A 20 -18.13 36.39 38.52
N GLY A 21 -17.69 35.78 37.43
CA GLY A 21 -18.54 35.04 36.51
C GLY A 21 -18.48 33.55 36.85
N ASP A 22 -19.66 32.96 36.99
CA ASP A 22 -19.88 31.53 37.26
C ASP A 22 -19.29 30.68 36.12
N TYR A 23 -17.99 30.36 36.22
CA TYR A 23 -17.26 29.59 35.23
C TYR A 23 -17.41 28.10 35.54
N SER A 24 -18.55 27.52 35.14
CA SER A 24 -18.70 26.06 35.11
C SER A 24 -17.72 25.48 34.09
N PRO A 25 -16.76 24.60 34.47
CA PRO A 25 -15.83 24.00 33.52
C PRO A 25 -16.61 23.09 32.57
N GLN A 26 -16.74 23.51 31.30
CA GLN A 26 -17.24 22.62 30.26
C GLN A 26 -16.24 21.48 30.09
N SER A 27 -16.70 20.27 30.41
CA SER A 27 -15.91 19.04 30.28
C SER A 27 -15.38 18.93 28.84
N PRO A 28 -14.08 18.67 28.62
CA PRO A 28 -13.51 18.64 27.29
C PRO A 28 -14.27 17.63 26.43
N GLY A 29 -14.89 18.12 25.36
CA GLY A 29 -15.68 17.33 24.44
C GLY A 29 -14.90 16.10 23.98
N LYS A 30 -15.51 14.93 24.11
CA LYS A 30 -14.91 13.63 23.74
C LYS A 30 -14.42 13.70 22.29
N ALA A 31 -13.11 13.64 22.08
CA ALA A 31 -12.52 13.67 20.75
C ALA A 31 -13.16 12.58 19.86
N PRO A 32 -13.47 12.87 18.58
CA PRO A 32 -14.09 11.90 17.69
C PRO A 32 -13.17 10.67 17.54
N ARG A 33 -13.70 9.49 17.85
CA ARG A 33 -12.97 8.22 17.66
C ARG A 33 -12.82 7.94 16.17
N ILE A 34 -11.63 8.13 15.63
CA ILE A 34 -11.26 7.67 14.29
C ILE A 34 -11.36 6.15 14.31
N ARG A 35 -12.25 5.58 13.48
CA ARG A 35 -12.31 4.12 13.30
C ARG A 35 -11.15 3.71 12.39
N PRO A 36 -10.25 2.82 12.83
CA PRO A 36 -9.07 2.47 12.05
C PRO A 36 -9.37 1.57 10.85
N TRP A 37 -10.56 0.96 10.79
CA TRP A 37 -10.94 -0.01 9.78
C TRP A 37 -12.06 0.51 8.89
N PRO A 38 -11.96 0.36 7.55
CA PRO A 38 -13.05 0.69 6.66
C PRO A 38 -14.25 -0.22 6.95
N GLU A 39 -15.45 0.32 6.81
CA GLU A 39 -16.66 -0.48 6.93
C GLU A 39 -16.65 -1.60 5.88
N ARG A 40 -17.19 -2.77 6.23
CA ARG A 40 -17.21 -3.95 5.33
C ARG A 40 -17.77 -3.63 3.95
N ARG A 41 -18.75 -2.71 3.89
CA ARG A 41 -19.35 -2.21 2.63
C ARG A 41 -18.35 -1.44 1.79
N VAL A 42 -17.56 -0.56 2.40
CA VAL A 42 -16.52 0.21 1.72
C VAL A 42 -15.43 -0.72 1.18
N LEU A 43 -14.99 -1.70 1.99
CA LEU A 43 -14.02 -2.69 1.53
C LEU A 43 -14.56 -3.52 0.36
N ALA A 44 -15.80 -4.00 0.45
CA ALA A 44 -16.43 -4.78 -0.61
C ALA A 44 -16.57 -3.97 -1.91
N LEU A 45 -17.02 -2.72 -1.83
CA LEU A 45 -17.12 -1.82 -2.98
C LEU A 45 -15.73 -1.53 -3.59
N ALA A 46 -14.72 -1.28 -2.77
CA ALA A 46 -13.36 -1.06 -3.24
C ALA A 46 -12.79 -2.30 -3.94
N LEU A 47 -13.03 -3.50 -3.39
CA LEU A 47 -12.59 -4.76 -4.00
C LEU A 47 -13.31 -5.02 -5.33
N ALA A 48 -14.63 -4.80 -5.37
CA ALA A 48 -15.40 -4.93 -6.60
C ALA A 48 -14.92 -3.95 -7.67
N PHE A 49 -14.69 -2.68 -7.31
CA PHE A 49 -14.12 -1.69 -8.21
C PHE A 49 -12.74 -2.11 -8.72
N ARG A 50 -11.86 -2.65 -7.86
CA ARG A 50 -10.54 -3.17 -8.28
C ARG A 50 -10.66 -4.36 -9.22
N ALA A 51 -11.58 -5.28 -8.97
CA ALA A 51 -11.83 -6.41 -9.85
C ALA A 51 -12.34 -5.96 -11.23
N VAL A 52 -13.30 -5.04 -11.27
CA VAL A 52 -13.81 -4.46 -12.52
C VAL A 52 -12.69 -3.79 -13.31
N ASN A 53 -11.86 -2.97 -12.66
CA ASN A 53 -10.71 -2.36 -13.33
C ASN A 53 -9.72 -3.40 -13.85
N ALA A 54 -9.41 -4.44 -13.07
CA ALA A 54 -8.48 -5.50 -13.50
C ALA A 54 -8.99 -6.27 -14.73
N LEU A 55 -10.31 -6.37 -14.92
CA LEU A 55 -10.91 -7.04 -16.08
C LEU A 55 -11.03 -6.12 -17.31
N LEU A 56 -11.22 -4.82 -17.11
CA LEU A 56 -11.42 -3.86 -18.21
C LEU A 56 -10.12 -3.22 -18.70
N VAL A 57 -9.15 -3.01 -17.81
CA VAL A 57 -7.88 -2.34 -18.12
C VAL A 57 -6.88 -3.36 -18.67
N ARG A 58 -6.61 -3.29 -19.97
CA ARG A 58 -5.67 -4.18 -20.68
C ARG A 58 -4.24 -3.63 -20.78
N THR A 59 -3.99 -2.42 -20.29
CA THR A 59 -2.72 -1.69 -20.50
C THR A 59 -1.75 -1.80 -19.33
N TYR A 60 -2.10 -2.48 -18.23
CA TYR A 60 -1.20 -2.64 -17.10
C TYR A 60 -0.22 -3.78 -17.36
N PHE A 61 0.91 -3.48 -18.01
CA PHE A 61 2.05 -4.37 -18.08
C PHE A 61 3.24 -3.69 -17.40
N ASN A 62 3.57 -4.15 -16.20
CA ASN A 62 4.75 -3.69 -15.48
C ASN A 62 5.91 -4.68 -15.73
N PRO A 63 6.88 -4.34 -16.59
CA PRO A 63 7.85 -5.31 -17.08
C PRO A 63 8.75 -5.84 -15.95
N ASP A 64 9.14 -5.02 -14.98
CA ASP A 64 9.97 -5.47 -13.87
C ASP A 64 9.25 -6.51 -13.00
N GLU A 65 7.95 -6.36 -12.71
CA GLU A 65 7.16 -7.37 -12.00
C GLU A 65 7.13 -8.71 -12.75
N HIS A 66 6.99 -8.64 -14.07
CA HIS A 66 6.97 -9.82 -14.92
C HIS A 66 8.31 -10.58 -14.85
N TRP A 67 9.44 -9.88 -15.03
CA TRP A 67 10.78 -10.46 -14.98
C TRP A 67 11.27 -10.81 -13.57
N GLN A 68 10.69 -10.20 -12.53
CA GLN A 68 10.95 -10.54 -11.14
C GLN A 68 10.08 -11.69 -10.62
N CYS A 69 9.01 -12.09 -11.31
CA CYS A 69 8.10 -13.10 -10.77
C CYS A 69 7.52 -14.04 -11.82
N LEU A 70 6.71 -13.53 -12.75
CA LEU A 70 5.90 -14.38 -13.64
C LEU A 70 6.77 -15.23 -14.57
N GLU A 71 7.79 -14.63 -15.19
CA GLU A 71 8.69 -15.35 -16.10
C GLU A 71 9.51 -16.43 -15.36
N VAL A 72 9.91 -16.13 -14.13
CA VAL A 72 10.65 -17.06 -13.26
C VAL A 72 9.75 -18.23 -12.87
N ALA A 73 8.51 -17.94 -12.49
CA ALA A 73 7.50 -18.92 -12.16
C ALA A 73 7.18 -19.84 -13.35
N HIS A 74 7.07 -19.25 -14.55
CA HIS A 74 6.89 -19.97 -15.79
C HIS A 74 8.07 -20.92 -16.06
N HIS A 75 9.31 -20.44 -15.94
CA HIS A 75 10.50 -21.28 -16.07
C HIS A 75 10.53 -22.43 -15.06
N ILE A 76 10.11 -22.21 -13.81
CA ILE A 76 10.00 -23.27 -12.81
C ILE A 76 8.93 -24.31 -13.20
N ALA A 77 7.78 -23.87 -13.71
CA ALA A 77 6.66 -24.76 -14.02
C ALA A 77 6.88 -25.61 -15.29
N PHE A 78 7.45 -25.00 -16.34
CA PHE A 78 7.54 -25.60 -17.68
C PHE A 78 8.97 -25.89 -18.15
N GLY A 79 9.98 -25.37 -17.46
CA GLY A 79 11.40 -25.63 -17.78
C GLY A 79 11.96 -24.80 -18.94
N TYR A 80 11.22 -23.80 -19.44
CA TYR A 80 11.67 -22.88 -20.47
C TYR A 80 11.27 -21.43 -20.15
N GLY A 81 11.90 -20.49 -20.84
CA GLY A 81 11.77 -19.05 -20.57
C GLY A 81 13.12 -18.45 -20.22
N HIS A 82 13.13 -17.17 -19.87
CA HIS A 82 14.36 -16.41 -19.66
C HIS A 82 14.53 -15.99 -18.20
N LEU A 83 15.58 -16.50 -17.56
CA LEU A 83 15.97 -16.10 -16.20
C LEU A 83 16.96 -14.94 -16.25
N THR A 84 16.69 -13.88 -15.49
CA THR A 84 17.67 -12.81 -15.29
C THR A 84 18.88 -13.32 -14.51
N TRP A 85 19.96 -12.55 -14.55
CA TRP A 85 21.23 -12.94 -13.92
C TRP A 85 21.10 -13.13 -12.40
N GLU A 86 20.19 -12.44 -11.71
CA GLU A 86 19.98 -12.58 -10.27
C GLU A 86 19.41 -13.95 -9.89
N TRP A 87 18.48 -14.46 -10.72
CA TRP A 87 17.87 -15.77 -10.53
C TRP A 87 18.85 -16.90 -10.84
N LYS A 88 19.72 -16.71 -11.85
CA LYS A 88 20.82 -17.65 -12.12
C LYS A 88 21.81 -17.73 -10.96
N ARG A 89 21.98 -16.63 -10.21
CA ARG A 89 22.84 -16.56 -9.01
C ARG A 89 22.10 -16.89 -7.71
N GLY A 90 20.79 -17.13 -7.73
CA GLY A 90 20.00 -17.44 -6.53
C GLY A 90 19.92 -16.32 -5.50
N LEU A 91 20.02 -15.04 -5.93
CA LEU A 91 20.05 -13.89 -5.01
C LEU A 91 18.68 -13.49 -4.45
N ARG A 92 17.60 -14.07 -4.99
CA ARG A 92 16.22 -13.69 -4.68
C ARG A 92 15.47 -14.87 -4.04
N GLY A 93 14.52 -14.56 -3.17
CA GLY A 93 13.64 -15.56 -2.58
C GLY A 93 12.68 -16.15 -3.60
N TYR A 94 12.60 -17.48 -3.66
CA TYR A 94 11.71 -18.20 -4.59
C TYR A 94 10.27 -18.33 -4.10
N LEU A 95 9.97 -17.97 -2.85
CA LEU A 95 8.64 -18.17 -2.26
C LEU A 95 7.53 -17.46 -3.07
N HIS A 96 7.79 -16.22 -3.49
CA HIS A 96 6.82 -15.44 -4.25
C HIS A 96 6.58 -16.03 -5.65
N PRO A 97 7.60 -16.27 -6.49
CA PRO A 97 7.42 -16.97 -7.77
C PRO A 97 6.81 -18.38 -7.64
N LEU A 98 7.10 -19.12 -6.56
CA LEU A 98 6.62 -20.49 -6.38
C LEU A 98 5.07 -20.58 -6.34
N ILE A 99 4.41 -19.57 -5.76
CA ILE A 99 2.94 -19.51 -5.69
C ILE A 99 2.36 -19.49 -7.12
N PHE A 100 2.95 -18.69 -8.01
CA PHE A 100 2.55 -18.62 -9.41
C PHE A 100 2.96 -19.87 -10.18
N ALA A 101 4.13 -20.44 -9.89
CA ALA A 101 4.58 -21.68 -10.53
C ALA A 101 3.64 -22.85 -10.22
N ALA A 102 3.15 -22.94 -8.97
CA ALA A 102 2.16 -23.93 -8.58
C ALA A 102 0.83 -23.73 -9.34
N LEU A 103 0.37 -22.48 -9.49
CA LEU A 103 -0.82 -22.16 -10.27
C LEU A 103 -0.65 -22.54 -11.75
N TYR A 104 0.47 -22.18 -12.37
CA TYR A 104 0.78 -22.54 -13.75
C TYR A 104 0.86 -24.05 -13.95
N LYS A 105 1.51 -24.77 -13.03
CA LYS A 105 1.60 -26.23 -13.11
C LYS A 105 0.23 -26.89 -12.95
N PHE A 106 -0.63 -26.35 -12.08
CA PHE A 106 -2.00 -26.81 -11.93
C PHE A 106 -2.82 -26.58 -13.21
N LEU A 107 -2.72 -25.40 -13.84
CA LEU A 107 -3.39 -25.11 -15.11
C LEU A 107 -2.89 -26.02 -16.24
N GLY A 108 -1.57 -26.21 -16.35
CA GLY A 108 -0.96 -27.08 -17.34
C GLY A 108 -1.32 -28.55 -17.12
N PHE A 109 -1.47 -29.00 -15.87
CA PHE A 109 -1.99 -30.34 -15.56
C PHE A 109 -3.44 -30.52 -16.04
N LEU A 110 -4.26 -29.46 -15.99
CA LEU A 110 -5.62 -29.43 -16.51
C LEU A 110 -5.71 -29.19 -18.04
N HIS A 111 -4.57 -28.96 -18.72
CA HIS A 111 -4.52 -28.51 -20.13
C HIS A 111 -5.34 -27.23 -20.41
N LEU A 112 -5.41 -26.32 -19.43
CA LEU A 112 -6.08 -25.02 -19.55
C LEU A 112 -5.08 -23.87 -19.74
N ASP A 113 -3.85 -24.17 -20.12
CA ASP A 113 -2.76 -23.23 -20.34
C ASP A 113 -2.74 -22.59 -21.74
N THR A 114 -3.57 -23.08 -22.66
CA THR A 114 -3.72 -22.50 -24.01
C THR A 114 -4.88 -21.51 -24.10
N PRO A 115 -4.65 -20.28 -24.59
CA PRO A 115 -5.72 -19.33 -24.84
C PRO A 115 -6.60 -19.79 -26.01
N TRP A 116 -7.92 -19.80 -25.80
CA TRP A 116 -8.90 -20.20 -26.82
C TRP A 116 -9.13 -19.12 -27.89
N PHE A 117 -8.81 -17.87 -27.56
CA PHE A 117 -8.92 -16.72 -28.45
C PHE A 117 -7.60 -15.93 -28.39
N MET A 118 -6.96 -15.71 -29.54
CA MET A 118 -5.82 -14.80 -29.73
C MET A 118 -6.29 -13.56 -30.48
#